data_AF-A0A640XA17-F1
#
_entry.id   AF-A0A640XA17-F1
#
_cell.length_a   1.000
_cell.length_b   1.000
_cell.length_c   1.000
_cell.angle_alpha   90.00
_cell.angle_beta   90.00
_cell.angle_gamma   90.00
#
_symmetry.space_group_name_H-M   'P 1'
#
loop_
_entity.id
_entity.type
_entity.pdbx_description
1 polymer ?
#
loop_
_entity_poly.entity_id
_entity_poly.type
_entity_poly.pdbx_seq_one_letter_code
_entity_poly.pdbx_strand_id
1 'polypeptide(L)'
;MSGLTLALLRRLLYLWVRPAVLPEKPAALGLDPARPVCYVLDERYLSNLLVLIAETRRAGLPRPRAPLAPGLLKAKRSFFFLERARRLAATAKERYGHSPLLVDIVRAAVADPAFDVQIVPVTLLWGRAPDKQDTILKALFAETWRAPGRLRQFFAVLLHGRQALLRFGAPLSLRQLLADEPEEARALRKLGRLLRVHFRRQREMAIGPDLSHRNTQVDALIETPAVRAAIAAQNVTADEAERRARGFALEIASDYTYGVVRAFVLFLTWLWTRLYAGVEVRNFETAARIAPGQEIVYLPCHRSHIDYLLLSYVVY
;
A
#
# COMPACT_ATOMS: atom_id res chain seq x y z
N MET A 1 -24.50 -9.80 -1.34
CA MET A 1 -24.92 -8.55 -2.03
C MET A 1 -25.52 -8.92 -3.37
N SER A 2 -26.77 -8.54 -3.60
CA SER A 2 -27.48 -8.71 -4.87
C SER A 2 -26.79 -7.96 -6.02
N GLY A 3 -27.04 -8.35 -7.28
CA GLY A 3 -26.47 -7.67 -8.44
C GLY A 3 -26.89 -6.20 -8.53
N LEU A 4 -28.14 -5.91 -8.14
CA LEU A 4 -28.75 -4.57 -8.15
C LEU A 4 -28.07 -3.60 -7.17
N THR A 5 -27.91 -4.01 -5.91
CA THR A 5 -27.25 -3.18 -4.88
C THR A 5 -25.82 -2.81 -5.29
N LEU A 6 -25.09 -3.76 -5.86
CA LEU A 6 -23.74 -3.51 -6.35
C LEU A 6 -23.70 -2.56 -7.55
N ALA A 7 -24.66 -2.69 -8.48
CA ALA A 7 -24.78 -1.80 -9.62
C ALA A 7 -25.10 -0.37 -9.21
N LEU A 8 -25.96 -0.18 -8.19
CA LEU A 8 -26.29 1.12 -7.62
C LEU A 8 -25.06 1.75 -6.93
N LEU A 9 -24.40 0.99 -6.05
CA LEU A 9 -23.19 1.47 -5.35
C LEU A 9 -22.06 1.82 -6.33
N ARG A 10 -21.91 1.04 -7.41
CA ARG A 10 -20.98 1.36 -8.49
C ARG A 10 -21.36 2.67 -9.19
N ARG A 11 -22.64 2.86 -9.54
CA ARG A 11 -23.10 4.12 -10.16
C ARG A 11 -22.83 5.31 -9.25
N LEU A 12 -23.16 5.20 -7.95
CA LEU A 12 -22.91 6.22 -6.94
C LEU A 12 -21.42 6.55 -6.83
N LEU A 13 -20.56 5.52 -6.75
CA LEU A 13 -19.11 5.70 -6.70
C LEU A 13 -18.57 6.47 -7.93
N TYR A 14 -19.06 6.13 -9.12
CA TYR A 14 -18.62 6.73 -10.38
C TYR A 14 -19.24 8.11 -10.69
N LEU A 15 -20.15 8.62 -9.86
CA LEU A 15 -20.49 10.04 -9.89
C LEU A 15 -19.27 10.90 -9.55
N TRP A 16 -18.40 10.38 -8.67
CA TRP A 16 -17.25 11.11 -8.14
C TRP A 16 -15.90 10.56 -8.60
N VAL A 17 -15.74 9.23 -8.60
CA VAL A 17 -14.47 8.54 -8.88
C VAL A 17 -14.18 8.50 -10.38
N ARG A 18 -12.95 8.89 -10.74
CA ARG A 18 -12.44 8.86 -12.12
C ARG A 18 -11.02 8.30 -12.09
N PRO A 19 -10.85 6.96 -12.10
CA PRO A 19 -9.53 6.37 -12.00
C PRO A 19 -8.81 6.46 -13.35
N ALA A 20 -7.53 6.80 -13.32
CA ALA A 20 -6.64 6.52 -14.45
C ALA A 20 -6.38 5.02 -14.49
N VAL A 21 -6.47 4.41 -15.67
CA VAL A 21 -6.30 2.97 -15.85
C VAL A 21 -5.01 2.70 -16.61
N LEU A 22 -4.16 1.83 -16.06
CA LEU A 22 -2.93 1.37 -16.71
C LEU A 22 -2.96 -0.15 -16.89
N PRO A 23 -2.54 -0.67 -18.06
CA PRO A 23 -2.27 0.08 -19.28
C PRO A 23 -3.54 0.74 -19.85
N GLU A 24 -3.39 1.86 -20.57
CA GLU A 24 -4.53 2.58 -21.16
C GLU A 24 -5.28 1.73 -22.19
N LYS A 25 -4.53 0.90 -22.92
CA LYS A 25 -5.07 -0.03 -23.92
C LYS A 25 -5.18 -1.44 -23.31
N PRO A 26 -6.38 -2.01 -23.20
CA PRO A 26 -6.56 -3.37 -22.67
C PRO A 26 -5.80 -4.44 -23.46
N ALA A 27 -5.63 -4.26 -24.77
CA ALA A 27 -4.86 -5.16 -25.63
C ALA A 27 -3.37 -5.25 -25.21
N ALA A 28 -2.81 -4.20 -24.62
CA ALA A 28 -1.43 -4.20 -24.12
C ALA A 28 -1.24 -5.08 -22.87
N LEU A 29 -2.33 -5.58 -22.27
CA LEU A 29 -2.26 -6.50 -21.15
C LEU A 29 -1.80 -7.90 -21.60
N GLY A 30 -1.91 -8.24 -22.89
CA GLY A 30 -1.45 -9.53 -23.42
C GLY A 30 -2.21 -10.74 -22.87
N LEU A 31 -3.49 -10.58 -22.55
CA LEU A 31 -4.32 -11.69 -22.10
C LEU A 31 -4.58 -12.67 -23.25
N ASP A 32 -4.37 -13.95 -22.98
CA ASP A 32 -4.79 -15.04 -23.87
C ASP A 32 -6.32 -15.21 -23.76
N PRO A 33 -7.10 -14.97 -24.83
CA PRO A 33 -8.56 -15.12 -24.81
C PRO A 33 -9.02 -16.57 -24.57
N ALA A 34 -8.18 -17.56 -24.87
CA ALA A 34 -8.51 -18.97 -24.71
C ALA A 34 -8.39 -19.45 -23.25
N ARG A 35 -7.70 -18.66 -22.40
CA ARG A 35 -7.45 -19.03 -21.00
C ARG A 35 -8.30 -18.22 -20.04
N PRO A 36 -8.84 -18.85 -18.99
CA PRO A 36 -9.60 -18.15 -17.96
C PRO A 36 -8.71 -17.16 -17.18
N VAL A 37 -9.31 -16.05 -16.75
CA VAL A 37 -8.61 -14.97 -16.05
C VAL A 37 -9.12 -14.86 -14.61
N CYS A 38 -8.22 -14.80 -13.64
CA CYS A 38 -8.54 -14.53 -12.24
C CYS A 38 -7.83 -13.27 -11.74
N TYR A 39 -8.60 -12.30 -11.27
CA TYR A 39 -8.06 -11.04 -10.74
C TYR A 39 -7.73 -11.14 -9.26
N VAL A 40 -6.59 -10.57 -8.87
CA VAL A 40 -6.15 -10.52 -7.47
C VAL A 40 -6.08 -9.08 -7.04
N LEU A 41 -6.73 -8.73 -5.94
CA LEU A 41 -6.49 -7.46 -5.26
C LEU A 41 -5.74 -7.72 -3.96
N ASP A 42 -4.92 -6.78 -3.53
CA ASP A 42 -4.24 -6.87 -2.24
C ASP A 42 -5.24 -6.70 -1.09
N GLU A 43 -5.84 -5.50 -1.02
CA GLU A 43 -6.67 -5.06 0.09
C GLU A 43 -8.18 -5.29 -0.13
N ARG A 44 -8.88 -5.67 0.94
CA ARG A 44 -10.31 -6.03 0.91
C ARG A 44 -11.26 -4.84 1.10
N TYR A 45 -11.22 -3.88 0.18
CA TYR A 45 -12.19 -2.78 0.15
C TYR A 45 -13.27 -2.97 -0.92
N LEU A 46 -14.51 -2.62 -0.56
CA LEU A 46 -15.63 -2.66 -1.50
C LEU A 46 -15.41 -1.64 -2.64
N SER A 47 -14.85 -0.47 -2.35
CA SER A 47 -14.49 0.53 -3.36
C SER A 47 -13.57 -0.07 -4.43
N ASN A 48 -12.53 -0.80 -4.01
CA ASN A 48 -11.57 -1.43 -4.92
C ASN A 48 -12.27 -2.46 -5.84
N LEU A 49 -13.16 -3.27 -5.28
CA LEU A 49 -13.95 -4.22 -6.07
C LEU A 49 -14.91 -3.53 -7.06
N LEU A 50 -15.57 -2.45 -6.65
CA LEU A 50 -16.50 -1.71 -7.51
C LEU A 50 -15.75 -1.05 -8.67
N VAL A 51 -14.56 -0.51 -8.43
CA VAL A 51 -13.68 0.04 -9.46
C VAL A 51 -13.26 -1.06 -10.43
N LEU A 52 -12.76 -2.20 -9.93
CA LEU A 52 -12.39 -3.34 -10.77
C LEU A 52 -13.54 -3.80 -11.68
N ILE A 53 -14.76 -3.95 -11.13
CA ILE A 53 -15.93 -4.39 -11.90
C ILE A 53 -16.31 -3.39 -12.99
N ALA A 54 -16.19 -2.09 -12.71
CA ALA A 54 -16.50 -1.05 -13.68
C ALA A 54 -15.46 -1.00 -14.80
N GLU A 55 -14.17 -1.00 -14.44
CA GLU A 55 -13.08 -0.85 -15.42
C GLU A 55 -12.89 -2.09 -16.28
N THR A 56 -13.03 -3.30 -15.71
CA THR A 56 -13.05 -4.53 -16.54
C THR A 56 -14.20 -4.53 -17.54
N ARG A 57 -15.38 -4.02 -17.15
CA ARG A 57 -16.52 -3.89 -18.06
C ARG A 57 -16.27 -2.85 -19.16
N ARG A 58 -15.64 -1.71 -18.83
CA ARG A 58 -15.31 -0.64 -19.79
C ARG A 58 -14.24 -1.09 -20.79
N ALA A 59 -13.25 -1.83 -20.30
CA ALA A 59 -12.14 -2.36 -21.07
C ALA A 59 -12.50 -3.62 -21.90
N GLY A 60 -13.73 -4.14 -21.80
CA GLY A 60 -14.13 -5.39 -22.47
C GLY A 60 -13.44 -6.65 -21.92
N LEU A 61 -12.84 -6.57 -20.73
CA LEU A 61 -12.11 -7.67 -20.11
C LEU A 61 -13.05 -8.71 -19.48
N PRO A 62 -12.56 -9.95 -19.25
CA PRO A 62 -13.33 -10.99 -18.55
C PRO A 62 -13.88 -10.46 -17.22
N ARG A 63 -15.17 -10.72 -16.96
CA ARG A 63 -15.86 -10.11 -15.81
C ARG A 63 -15.40 -10.77 -14.50
N PRO A 64 -14.92 -10.01 -13.49
CA PRO A 64 -14.49 -10.57 -12.21
C PRO A 64 -15.57 -11.40 -11.50
N ARG A 65 -16.84 -11.01 -11.66
CA ARG A 65 -17.99 -11.71 -11.05
C ARG A 65 -18.51 -12.89 -11.86
N ALA A 66 -17.98 -13.14 -13.06
CA ALA A 66 -18.31 -14.34 -13.79
C ALA A 66 -17.76 -15.56 -13.04
N PRO A 67 -18.45 -16.72 -13.10
CA PRO A 67 -17.92 -17.95 -12.56
C PRO A 67 -16.61 -18.31 -13.25
N LEU A 68 -15.67 -18.84 -12.48
CA LEU A 68 -14.41 -19.39 -12.95
C LEU A 68 -14.55 -20.91 -12.90
N ALA A 69 -14.74 -21.53 -14.07
CA ALA A 69 -14.96 -22.97 -14.19
C ALA A 69 -14.06 -23.72 -15.19
N PRO A 70 -12.72 -23.55 -15.16
CA PRO A 70 -11.82 -24.40 -15.94
C PRO A 70 -11.64 -25.78 -15.29
N GLY A 71 -11.73 -26.85 -16.10
CA GLY A 71 -11.52 -28.23 -15.64
C GLY A 71 -12.42 -28.61 -14.45
N LEU A 72 -11.82 -29.05 -13.34
CA LEU A 72 -12.52 -29.44 -12.10
C LEU A 72 -12.82 -28.26 -11.17
N LEU A 73 -12.27 -27.08 -11.42
CA LEU A 73 -12.51 -25.90 -10.58
C LEU A 73 -13.94 -25.40 -10.80
N LYS A 74 -14.69 -25.17 -9.72
CA LYS A 74 -16.04 -24.57 -9.76
C LYS A 74 -16.14 -23.39 -8.80
N ALA A 75 -15.65 -22.24 -9.24
CA ALA A 75 -15.70 -21.02 -8.45
C ALA A 75 -16.80 -20.06 -8.96
N LYS A 76 -17.58 -19.50 -8.02
CA LYS A 76 -18.66 -18.56 -8.34
C LYS A 76 -18.19 -17.17 -8.80
N ARG A 77 -16.88 -16.93 -8.75
CA ARG A 77 -16.24 -15.64 -9.08
C ARG A 77 -14.81 -15.87 -9.54
N SER A 78 -14.35 -14.94 -10.37
CA SER A 78 -13.01 -14.90 -10.95
C SER A 78 -12.12 -13.85 -10.28
N PHE A 79 -12.30 -13.62 -8.96
CA PHE A 79 -11.43 -12.74 -8.20
C PHE A 79 -11.28 -13.15 -6.74
N PHE A 80 -10.14 -12.82 -6.15
CA PHE A 80 -9.92 -12.91 -4.71
C PHE A 80 -9.11 -11.73 -4.16
N PHE A 81 -9.12 -11.62 -2.83
CA PHE A 81 -8.27 -10.70 -2.08
C PHE A 81 -7.13 -11.48 -1.46
N LEU A 82 -5.91 -10.96 -1.53
CA LEU A 82 -4.74 -11.57 -0.95
C LEU A 82 -4.75 -11.44 0.57
N GLU A 83 -5.11 -10.27 1.09
CA GLU A 83 -5.32 -10.07 2.52
C GLU A 83 -6.67 -10.60 3.00
N ARG A 84 -6.68 -11.24 4.18
CA ARG A 84 -7.91 -11.59 4.89
C ARG A 84 -8.38 -10.45 5.78
N ALA A 85 -9.69 -10.29 5.88
CA ALA A 85 -10.29 -9.31 6.77
C ALA A 85 -9.87 -9.59 8.23
N ARG A 86 -9.27 -8.58 8.87
CA ARG A 86 -9.09 -8.51 10.33
C ARG A 86 -10.47 -8.41 10.99
N ARG A 87 -11.19 -9.53 11.13
CA ARG A 87 -12.37 -9.59 12.01
C ARG A 87 -11.86 -9.59 13.45
N LEU A 88 -12.50 -8.83 14.33
CA LEU A 88 -12.16 -8.77 15.76
C LEU A 88 -12.11 -10.17 16.41
N ALA A 89 -12.96 -11.09 15.95
CA ALA A 89 -13.03 -12.47 16.42
C ALA A 89 -12.29 -13.51 15.53
N ALA A 90 -11.43 -13.08 14.59
CA ALA A 90 -10.71 -14.05 13.75
C ALA A 90 -9.61 -14.75 14.54
N THR A 91 -9.56 -16.09 14.44
CA THR A 91 -8.45 -16.89 14.97
C THR A 91 -7.13 -16.57 14.24
N ALA A 92 -5.97 -16.86 14.84
CA ALA A 92 -4.67 -16.62 14.20
C ALA A 92 -4.56 -17.34 12.83
N LYS A 93 -5.07 -18.57 12.73
CA LYS A 93 -5.16 -19.34 11.48
C LYS A 93 -6.01 -18.64 10.41
N GLU A 94 -7.08 -17.95 10.80
CA GLU A 94 -7.90 -17.16 9.90
C GLU A 94 -7.29 -15.81 9.52
N ARG A 95 -6.41 -15.24 10.36
CA ARG A 95 -5.69 -14.00 10.04
C ARG A 95 -4.55 -14.24 9.05
N TYR A 96 -3.89 -15.39 9.12
CA TYR A 96 -2.74 -15.73 8.27
C TYR A 96 -3.05 -16.72 7.13
N GLY A 97 -4.30 -17.19 7.02
CA GLY A 97 -4.70 -18.15 6.01
C GLY A 97 -4.86 -17.57 4.59
N HIS A 98 -4.70 -18.42 3.58
CA HIS A 98 -4.92 -18.07 2.18
C HIS A 98 -6.41 -17.92 1.83
N SER A 99 -6.73 -17.18 0.76
CA SER A 99 -8.09 -17.12 0.22
C SER A 99 -8.57 -18.51 -0.22
N PRO A 100 -9.81 -18.94 0.05
CA PRO A 100 -10.33 -20.23 -0.40
C PRO A 100 -10.18 -20.43 -1.91
N LEU A 101 -10.47 -19.39 -2.70
CA LEU A 101 -10.32 -19.46 -4.16
C LEU A 101 -8.86 -19.66 -4.58
N LEU A 102 -7.91 -19.07 -3.87
CA LEU A 102 -6.49 -19.27 -4.15
C LEU A 102 -6.08 -20.73 -3.87
N VAL A 103 -6.58 -21.31 -2.78
CA VAL A 103 -6.37 -22.72 -2.45
C VAL A 103 -6.98 -23.61 -3.52
N ASP A 104 -8.23 -23.37 -3.92
CA ASP A 104 -8.93 -24.16 -4.93
C ASP A 104 -8.23 -24.11 -6.30
N ILE A 105 -7.75 -22.93 -6.70
CA ILE A 105 -6.99 -22.72 -7.94
C ILE A 105 -5.67 -23.50 -7.92
N VAL A 106 -4.91 -23.41 -6.81
CA VAL A 106 -3.63 -24.13 -6.68
C VAL A 106 -3.85 -25.63 -6.66
N ARG A 107 -4.86 -26.11 -5.93
CA ARG A 107 -5.22 -27.54 -5.91
C ARG A 107 -5.56 -28.05 -7.30
N ALA A 108 -6.36 -27.31 -8.06
CA ALA A 108 -6.71 -27.68 -9.43
C ALA A 108 -5.47 -27.73 -10.35
N ALA A 109 -4.56 -26.77 -10.21
CA ALA A 109 -3.32 -26.72 -10.99
C ALA A 109 -2.33 -27.85 -10.66
N VAL A 110 -2.30 -28.31 -9.41
CA VAL A 110 -1.48 -29.45 -8.98
C VAL A 110 -2.09 -30.77 -9.44
N ALA A 111 -3.43 -30.89 -9.39
CA ALA A 111 -4.14 -32.10 -9.76
C ALA A 111 -4.17 -32.37 -11.28
N ASP A 112 -4.19 -31.32 -12.10
CA ASP A 112 -4.27 -31.43 -13.55
C ASP A 112 -3.14 -30.62 -14.24
N PRO A 113 -2.15 -31.29 -14.86
CA PRO A 113 -1.07 -30.60 -15.57
C PRO A 113 -1.51 -29.76 -16.78
N ALA A 114 -2.69 -30.02 -17.35
CA ALA A 114 -3.25 -29.23 -18.45
C ALA A 114 -4.02 -27.99 -17.97
N PHE A 115 -4.27 -27.88 -16.66
CA PHE A 115 -4.96 -26.75 -16.07
C PHE A 115 -4.07 -25.50 -16.05
N ASP A 116 -4.56 -24.41 -16.65
CA ASP A 116 -3.93 -23.10 -16.54
C ASP A 116 -4.96 -21.99 -16.37
N VAL A 117 -4.59 -21.00 -15.54
CA VAL A 117 -5.38 -19.80 -15.26
C VAL A 117 -4.44 -18.60 -15.28
N GLN A 118 -4.86 -17.52 -15.93
CA GLN A 118 -4.13 -16.27 -15.95
C GLN A 118 -4.44 -15.47 -14.68
N ILE A 119 -3.47 -15.36 -13.78
CA ILE A 119 -3.57 -14.56 -12.57
C ILE A 119 -3.17 -13.12 -12.89
N VAL A 120 -4.12 -12.18 -12.77
CA VAL A 120 -3.89 -10.76 -13.03
C VAL A 120 -3.88 -10.00 -11.70
N PRO A 121 -2.70 -9.56 -11.20
CA PRO A 121 -2.66 -8.70 -10.03
C PRO A 121 -3.19 -7.31 -10.39
N VAL A 122 -4.06 -6.77 -9.55
CA VAL A 122 -4.71 -5.47 -9.75
C VAL A 122 -4.42 -4.59 -8.54
N THR A 123 -3.65 -3.54 -8.77
CA THR A 123 -3.32 -2.53 -7.76
C THR A 123 -4.23 -1.33 -7.95
N LEU A 124 -4.91 -0.90 -6.89
CA LEU A 124 -5.67 0.34 -6.87
C LEU A 124 -5.07 1.26 -5.83
N LEU A 125 -4.70 2.47 -6.25
CA LEU A 125 -4.09 3.48 -5.40
C LEU A 125 -5.02 4.70 -5.36
N TRP A 126 -5.35 5.18 -4.18
CA TRP A 126 -6.18 6.36 -3.99
C TRP A 126 -5.30 7.56 -3.66
N GLY A 127 -5.19 8.50 -4.61
CA GLY A 127 -4.36 9.69 -4.44
C GLY A 127 -2.95 9.45 -4.97
N ARG A 128 -2.83 9.47 -6.29
CA ARG A 128 -1.53 9.55 -6.96
C ARG A 128 -1.15 11.01 -7.19
N ALA A 129 -0.06 11.44 -6.56
CA ALA A 129 1.04 12.24 -7.13
C ALA A 129 1.76 12.97 -6.00
N PRO A 130 3.09 12.77 -5.85
CA PRO A 130 3.94 13.61 -5.00
C PRO A 130 3.75 15.11 -5.25
N ASP A 131 3.38 15.48 -6.49
CA ASP A 131 3.40 16.87 -6.95
C ASP A 131 2.01 17.53 -7.08
N LYS A 132 0.89 16.81 -6.87
CA LYS A 132 -0.48 17.34 -7.15
C LYS A 132 -1.45 17.21 -5.98
N GLN A 133 -0.97 17.44 -4.77
CA GLN A 133 -1.82 17.60 -3.59
C GLN A 133 -1.84 19.08 -3.23
N ASP A 134 -2.89 19.78 -3.66
CA ASP A 134 -3.02 21.25 -3.50
C ASP A 134 -3.71 21.63 -2.18
N THR A 135 -4.11 20.65 -1.35
CA THR A 135 -4.89 20.90 -0.14
C THR A 135 -4.43 20.01 1.01
N ILE A 136 -4.29 20.60 2.21
CA ILE A 136 -3.87 19.94 3.46
C ILE A 136 -4.70 18.67 3.73
N LEU A 137 -6.03 18.75 3.59
CA LEU A 137 -6.93 17.60 3.77
C LEU A 137 -6.63 16.47 2.78
N LYS A 138 -6.37 16.77 1.51
CA LYS A 138 -5.96 15.75 0.54
C LYS A 138 -4.62 15.13 0.96
N ALA A 139 -3.67 15.92 1.43
CA ALA A 139 -2.40 15.36 1.86
C ALA A 139 -2.50 14.39 3.04
N LEU A 140 -3.29 14.70 4.06
CA LEU A 140 -3.49 13.83 5.23
C LEU A 140 -4.13 12.47 4.90
N PHE A 141 -4.98 12.43 3.87
CA PHE A 141 -5.71 11.24 3.45
C PHE A 141 -5.10 10.53 2.24
N ALA A 142 -3.89 10.93 1.83
CA ALA A 142 -3.12 10.23 0.81
C ALA A 142 -2.84 8.77 1.19
N GLU A 143 -2.63 7.94 0.17
CA GLU A 143 -2.30 6.52 0.33
C GLU A 143 -1.12 6.34 1.30
N THR A 144 -1.34 5.55 2.35
CA THR A 144 -0.29 5.17 3.32
C THR A 144 0.01 3.71 3.24
N TRP A 145 1.24 3.34 3.62
CA TRP A 145 1.70 1.95 3.75
C TRP A 145 0.76 1.05 4.57
N ARG A 146 0.12 1.59 5.60
CA ARG A 146 -0.86 0.85 6.41
C ARG A 146 -2.23 0.86 5.74
N ALA A 147 -2.83 -0.31 5.56
CA ALA A 147 -4.19 -0.46 5.05
C ALA A 147 -5.16 0.42 5.86
N PRO A 148 -5.84 1.40 5.23
CA PRO A 148 -6.64 2.39 5.94
C PRO A 148 -7.85 1.74 6.66
N GLY A 149 -8.21 2.22 7.85
CA GLY A 149 -9.50 1.85 8.44
C GLY A 149 -10.66 2.17 7.48
N ARG A 150 -11.82 1.54 7.62
CA ARG A 150 -12.96 1.75 6.69
C ARG A 150 -13.36 3.23 6.55
N LEU A 151 -13.30 3.98 7.65
CA LEU A 151 -13.56 5.43 7.65
C LEU A 151 -12.49 6.20 6.86
N ARG A 152 -11.21 5.90 7.11
CA ARG A 152 -10.11 6.50 6.37
C ARG A 152 -10.19 6.16 4.88
N GLN A 153 -10.57 4.94 4.52
CA GLN A 153 -10.80 4.54 3.13
C GLN A 153 -11.95 5.32 2.50
N PHE A 154 -13.04 5.54 3.23
CA PHE A 154 -14.16 6.36 2.75
C PHE A 154 -13.69 7.79 2.43
N PHE A 155 -12.95 8.42 3.34
CA PHE A 155 -12.40 9.76 3.10
C PHE A 155 -11.33 9.78 2.00
N ALA A 156 -10.49 8.74 1.89
CA ALA A 156 -9.52 8.63 0.80
C ALA A 156 -10.25 8.57 -0.56
N VAL A 157 -11.32 7.78 -0.68
CA VAL A 157 -12.15 7.73 -1.89
C VAL A 157 -12.86 9.07 -2.15
N LEU A 158 -13.37 9.73 -1.11
CA LEU A 158 -14.05 11.01 -1.23
C LEU A 158 -13.09 12.14 -1.63
N LEU A 159 -11.87 12.18 -1.09
CA LEU A 159 -10.92 13.25 -1.33
C LEU A 159 -10.06 13.01 -2.58
N HIS A 160 -9.72 11.74 -2.86
CA HIS A 160 -8.81 11.35 -3.95
C HIS A 160 -9.45 10.54 -5.06
N GLY A 161 -10.77 10.33 -5.06
CA GLY A 161 -11.45 9.50 -6.05
C GLY A 161 -11.19 9.92 -7.51
N ARG A 162 -10.92 11.21 -7.75
CA ARG A 162 -10.58 11.75 -9.08
C ARG A 162 -9.12 11.56 -9.49
N GLN A 163 -8.25 11.22 -8.53
CA GLN A 163 -6.81 10.99 -8.69
C GLN A 163 -6.46 9.52 -8.40
N ALA A 164 -7.44 8.63 -8.50
CA ALA A 164 -7.23 7.20 -8.30
C ALA A 164 -6.47 6.60 -9.50
N LEU A 165 -5.61 5.61 -9.23
CA LEU A 165 -4.90 4.86 -10.26
C LEU A 165 -5.24 3.38 -10.13
N LEU A 166 -5.88 2.81 -11.15
CA LEU A 166 -6.03 1.37 -11.29
C LEU A 166 -4.94 0.83 -12.23
N ARG A 167 -4.08 -0.05 -11.73
CA ARG A 167 -3.07 -0.73 -12.54
C ARG A 167 -3.38 -2.22 -12.63
N PHE A 168 -3.60 -2.70 -13.84
CA PHE A 168 -3.54 -4.12 -14.16
C PHE A 168 -2.08 -4.51 -14.37
N GLY A 169 -1.59 -5.45 -13.57
CA GLY A 169 -0.27 -6.04 -13.74
C GLY A 169 -0.25 -7.08 -14.86
N ALA A 170 0.94 -7.47 -15.28
CA ALA A 170 1.13 -8.49 -16.30
C ALA A 170 0.43 -9.81 -15.89
N PRO A 171 -0.34 -10.45 -16.79
CA PRO A 171 -0.95 -11.74 -16.54
C PRO A 171 0.11 -12.80 -16.26
N LEU A 172 -0.10 -13.58 -15.22
CA LEU A 172 0.80 -14.66 -14.82
C LEU A 172 0.14 -15.99 -15.15
N SER A 173 0.78 -16.82 -15.98
CA SER A 173 0.35 -18.21 -16.17
C SER A 173 0.64 -19.00 -14.90
N LEU A 174 -0.42 -19.54 -14.30
CA LEU A 174 -0.31 -20.34 -13.09
C LEU A 174 0.52 -21.60 -13.33
N ARG A 175 0.33 -22.24 -14.49
CA ARG A 175 1.10 -23.42 -14.89
C ARG A 175 2.59 -23.15 -14.95
N GLN A 176 3.00 -22.05 -15.59
CA GLN A 176 4.40 -21.67 -15.66
C GLN A 176 5.00 -21.34 -14.28
N LEU A 177 4.24 -20.67 -13.42
CA LEU A 177 4.70 -20.32 -12.07
C LEU A 177 4.91 -21.54 -11.15
N LEU A 178 4.11 -22.58 -11.35
CA LEU A 178 4.07 -23.77 -10.49
C LEU A 178 4.75 -25.00 -11.10
N ALA A 179 5.40 -24.87 -12.25
CA ALA A 179 6.02 -25.99 -12.98
C ALA A 179 6.95 -26.85 -12.10
N ASP A 180 7.70 -26.22 -11.20
CA ASP A 180 8.68 -26.89 -10.33
C ASP A 180 8.14 -27.26 -8.93
N GLU A 181 6.84 -27.06 -8.67
CA GLU A 181 6.25 -27.23 -7.34
C GLU A 181 5.10 -28.25 -7.36
N PRO A 182 5.40 -29.56 -7.25
CA PRO A 182 4.38 -30.60 -7.26
C PRO A 182 3.54 -30.65 -5.96
N GLU A 183 4.01 -30.03 -4.87
CA GLU A 183 3.34 -30.05 -3.58
C GLU A 183 2.39 -28.83 -3.40
N GLU A 184 1.09 -29.07 -3.18
CA GLU A 184 0.06 -28.02 -3.01
C GLU A 184 0.46 -26.94 -1.99
N ALA A 185 1.01 -27.36 -0.84
CA ALA A 185 1.38 -26.43 0.23
C ALA A 185 2.60 -25.54 -0.13
N ARG A 186 3.54 -26.04 -0.95
CA ARG A 186 4.67 -25.23 -1.45
C ARG A 186 4.22 -24.30 -2.55
N ALA A 187 3.47 -24.82 -3.52
CA ALA A 187 2.87 -24.04 -4.60
C ALA A 187 2.03 -22.85 -4.08
N LEU A 188 1.19 -23.09 -3.08
CA LEU A 188 0.35 -22.07 -2.44
C LEU A 188 1.18 -20.98 -1.75
N ARG A 189 2.23 -21.37 -1.01
CA ARG A 189 3.15 -20.43 -0.35
C ARG A 189 3.95 -19.62 -1.37
N LYS A 190 4.45 -20.26 -2.43
CA LYS A 190 5.20 -19.61 -3.53
C LYS A 190 4.33 -18.56 -4.20
N LEU A 191 3.13 -18.92 -4.67
CA LEU A 191 2.21 -17.99 -5.32
C LEU A 191 1.80 -16.84 -4.40
N GLY A 192 1.46 -17.14 -3.15
CA GLY A 192 1.14 -16.12 -2.16
C GLY A 192 2.29 -15.15 -1.90
N ARG A 193 3.54 -15.65 -1.81
CA ARG A 193 4.74 -14.82 -1.63
C ARG A 193 5.01 -13.95 -2.86
N LEU A 194 4.89 -14.51 -4.06
CA LEU A 194 5.09 -13.77 -5.31
C LEU A 194 4.11 -12.61 -5.43
N LEU A 195 2.82 -12.85 -5.16
CA LEU A 195 1.79 -11.80 -5.19
C LEU A 195 2.06 -10.72 -4.13
N ARG A 196 2.44 -11.10 -2.90
CA ARG A 196 2.80 -10.12 -1.86
C ARG A 196 3.99 -9.25 -2.25
N VAL A 197 5.05 -9.85 -2.82
CA VAL A 197 6.22 -9.11 -3.31
C VAL A 197 5.84 -8.18 -4.45
N HIS A 198 4.99 -8.64 -5.37
CA HIS A 198 4.47 -7.81 -6.46
C HIS A 198 3.74 -6.58 -5.91
N PHE A 199 2.75 -6.76 -5.04
CA PHE A 199 2.00 -5.63 -4.47
C PHE A 199 2.88 -4.69 -3.65
N ARG A 200 3.82 -5.22 -2.86
CA ARG A 200 4.78 -4.39 -2.12
C ARG A 200 5.59 -3.51 -3.07
N ARG A 201 6.23 -4.08 -4.11
CA ARG A 201 6.99 -3.31 -5.10
C ARG A 201 6.13 -2.25 -5.81
N GLN A 202 4.87 -2.57 -6.13
CA GLN A 202 3.94 -1.60 -6.73
C GLN A 202 3.67 -0.41 -5.81
N ARG A 203 3.55 -0.65 -4.50
CA ARG A 203 3.37 0.39 -3.49
C ARG A 203 4.67 1.18 -3.25
N GLU A 204 5.82 0.51 -3.20
CA GLU A 204 7.15 1.18 -3.11
C GLU A 204 7.34 2.17 -4.27
N MET A 205 7.02 1.76 -5.50
CA MET A 205 7.14 2.63 -6.68
C MET A 205 6.15 3.80 -6.67
N ALA A 206 5.03 3.70 -5.95
CA ALA A 206 3.99 4.72 -5.94
C ALA A 206 4.05 5.67 -4.74
N ILE A 207 4.47 5.16 -3.58
CA ILE A 207 4.46 5.84 -2.28
C ILE A 207 5.89 6.16 -1.80
N GLY A 208 6.89 5.42 -2.27
CA GLY A 208 8.25 5.42 -1.69
C GLY A 208 8.48 4.22 -0.77
N PRO A 209 9.71 3.95 -0.31
CA PRO A 209 10.05 2.78 0.51
C PRO A 209 9.24 2.74 1.82
N ASP A 210 8.94 1.53 2.31
CA ASP A 210 8.34 1.33 3.63
C ASP A 210 9.42 1.61 4.67
N LEU A 211 9.34 2.76 5.33
CA LEU A 211 10.21 3.03 6.46
C LEU A 211 9.81 2.06 7.58
N SER A 212 10.81 1.37 8.13
CA SER A 212 10.61 0.43 9.24
C SER A 212 9.67 1.04 10.26
N HIS A 213 8.65 0.29 10.68
CA HIS A 213 7.70 0.78 11.67
C HIS A 213 8.45 1.35 12.87
N ARG A 214 7.97 2.48 13.38
CA ARG A 214 8.52 3.14 14.59
C ARG A 214 8.82 2.13 15.71
N ASN A 215 7.91 1.18 15.93
CA ASN A 215 8.12 0.14 16.94
C ASN A 215 9.29 -0.80 16.62
N THR A 216 9.49 -1.21 15.37
CA THR A 216 10.62 -2.06 14.97
C THR A 216 11.96 -1.31 15.10
N GLN A 217 11.99 -0.02 14.79
CA GLN A 217 13.18 0.81 15.00
C GLN A 217 13.48 0.96 16.49
N VAL A 218 12.45 1.19 17.31
CA VAL A 218 12.56 1.23 18.77
C VAL A 218 13.05 -0.12 19.30
N ASP A 219 12.50 -1.24 18.84
CA ASP A 219 12.93 -2.58 19.25
C ASP A 219 14.42 -2.78 18.94
N ALA A 220 14.84 -2.49 17.71
CA ALA A 220 16.23 -2.58 17.29
C ALA A 220 17.17 -1.68 18.12
N LEU A 221 16.71 -0.46 18.47
CA LEU A 221 17.45 0.46 19.33
C LEU A 221 17.62 -0.10 20.75
N ILE A 222 16.56 -0.66 21.33
CA ILE A 222 16.58 -1.26 22.68
C ILE A 222 17.54 -2.45 22.73
N GLU A 223 17.68 -3.20 21.64
CA GLU A 223 18.62 -4.32 21.53
C GLU A 223 20.09 -3.90 21.36
N THR A 224 20.39 -2.61 21.14
CA THR A 224 21.79 -2.18 20.99
C THR A 224 22.58 -2.37 22.29
N PRO A 225 23.87 -2.75 22.22
CA PRO A 225 24.68 -3.00 23.41
C PRO A 225 24.74 -1.84 24.39
N ALA A 226 24.81 -0.60 23.88
CA ALA A 226 24.84 0.61 24.69
C ALA A 226 23.55 0.80 25.51
N VAL A 227 22.39 0.57 24.89
CA VAL A 227 21.09 0.69 25.57
C VAL A 227 20.87 -0.47 26.54
N ARG A 228 21.23 -1.71 26.16
CA ARG A 228 21.18 -2.87 27.06
C ARG A 228 22.06 -2.69 28.30
N ALA A 229 23.26 -2.15 28.15
CA ALA A 229 24.14 -1.82 29.28
C ALA A 229 23.52 -0.73 30.18
N ALA A 230 22.94 0.32 29.60
CA ALA A 230 22.28 1.38 30.35
C ALA A 230 21.03 0.88 31.11
N ILE A 231 20.26 -0.06 30.52
CA ILE A 231 19.12 -0.74 31.17
C ILE A 231 19.60 -1.56 32.38
N ALA A 232 20.68 -2.33 32.22
CA ALA A 232 21.23 -3.17 33.28
C ALA A 232 21.82 -2.37 34.46
N ALA A 233 22.27 -1.15 34.21
CA ALA A 233 22.80 -0.25 35.25
C ALA A 233 21.72 0.46 36.08
N GLN A 234 20.43 0.28 35.77
CA GLN A 234 19.34 0.91 36.52
C GLN A 234 18.99 0.14 37.80
N ASN A 235 18.67 0.87 38.87
CA ASN A 235 18.22 0.31 40.15
C ASN A 235 16.73 -0.06 40.16
N VAL A 236 16.23 -0.67 39.08
CA VAL A 236 14.86 -1.19 38.97
C VAL A 236 14.87 -2.57 38.33
N THR A 237 13.72 -3.24 38.29
CA THR A 237 13.62 -4.53 37.59
C THR A 237 13.94 -4.37 36.10
N ALA A 238 14.55 -5.40 35.49
CA ALA A 238 14.92 -5.35 34.08
C ALA A 238 13.73 -5.04 33.14
N ASP A 239 12.56 -5.61 33.44
CA ASP A 239 11.32 -5.36 32.69
C ASP A 239 10.84 -3.90 32.84
N GLU A 240 10.97 -3.31 34.02
CA GLU A 240 10.62 -1.91 34.24
C GLU A 240 11.60 -0.96 33.54
N ALA A 241 12.90 -1.22 33.62
CA ALA A 241 13.92 -0.44 32.92
C ALA A 241 13.73 -0.50 31.40
N GLU A 242 13.41 -1.68 30.86
CA GLU A 242 13.14 -1.85 29.43
C GLU A 242 11.86 -1.10 29.00
N ARG A 243 10.79 -1.17 29.79
CA ARG A 243 9.56 -0.40 29.52
C ARG A 243 9.80 1.11 29.52
N ARG A 244 10.62 1.61 30.46
CA ARG A 244 11.01 3.03 30.50
C ARG A 244 11.85 3.43 29.30
N ALA A 245 12.87 2.64 28.95
CA ALA A 245 13.70 2.88 27.78
C ALA A 245 12.86 2.91 26.48
N ARG A 246 11.91 1.97 26.34
CA ARG A 246 10.95 1.97 25.25
C ARG A 246 10.08 3.22 25.27
N GLY A 247 9.62 3.66 26.44
CA GLY A 247 8.87 4.91 26.62
C GLY A 247 9.61 6.13 26.06
N PHE A 248 10.88 6.32 26.45
CA PHE A 248 11.72 7.40 25.96
C PHE A 248 11.97 7.31 24.45
N ALA A 249 12.29 6.12 23.94
CA ALA A 249 12.51 5.91 22.52
C ALA A 249 11.26 6.24 21.70
N LEU A 250 10.07 5.87 22.19
CA LEU A 250 8.81 6.23 21.56
C LEU A 250 8.57 7.75 21.63
N GLU A 251 8.81 8.40 22.76
CA GLU A 251 8.65 9.86 22.88
C GLU A 251 9.49 10.64 21.87
N ILE A 252 10.72 10.19 21.62
CA ILE A 252 11.66 10.83 20.68
C ILE A 252 11.33 10.46 19.22
N ALA A 253 10.98 9.19 18.95
CA ALA A 253 10.83 8.70 17.59
C ALA A 253 9.57 9.26 16.90
N SER A 254 9.76 9.93 15.76
CA SER A 254 8.65 10.37 14.90
C SER A 254 8.04 9.20 14.13
N ASP A 255 6.71 9.12 14.05
CA ASP A 255 6.01 8.20 13.14
C ASP A 255 5.84 8.87 11.77
N TYR A 256 6.88 8.76 10.93
CA TYR A 256 6.90 9.41 9.63
C TYR A 256 5.75 8.92 8.74
N THR A 257 4.97 9.84 8.19
CA THR A 257 3.98 9.56 7.16
C THR A 257 4.06 10.62 6.08
N TYR A 258 4.30 10.21 4.83
CA TYR A 258 4.41 11.12 3.69
C TYR A 258 3.24 12.11 3.59
N GLY A 259 2.00 11.63 3.75
CA GLY A 259 0.81 12.48 3.71
C GLY A 259 0.77 13.56 4.80
N VAL A 260 1.28 13.28 6.00
CA VAL A 260 1.38 14.26 7.09
C VAL A 260 2.42 15.32 6.75
N VAL A 261 3.59 14.91 6.25
CA VAL A 261 4.66 15.83 5.84
C VAL A 261 4.17 16.74 4.73
N ARG A 262 3.52 16.19 3.69
CA ARG A 262 2.96 16.99 2.60
C ARG A 262 1.88 17.95 3.10
N ALA A 263 1.04 17.54 4.04
CA ALA A 263 0.04 18.41 4.65
C ALA A 263 0.69 19.58 5.41
N PHE A 264 1.77 19.30 6.14
CA PHE A 264 2.58 20.31 6.81
C PHE A 264 3.22 21.28 5.82
N VAL A 265 3.79 20.81 4.71
CA VAL A 265 4.39 21.68 3.68
C VAL A 265 3.36 22.63 3.08
N LEU A 266 2.15 22.17 2.78
CA LEU A 266 1.07 23.02 2.29
C LEU A 266 0.65 24.06 3.34
N PHE A 267 0.50 23.63 4.59
CA PHE A 267 0.21 24.52 5.71
C PHE A 267 1.29 25.59 5.89
N LEU A 268 2.56 25.18 5.88
CA LEU A 268 3.70 26.07 6.03
C LEU A 268 3.83 27.02 4.84
N THR A 269 3.59 26.58 3.61
CA THR A 269 3.55 27.47 2.43
C THR A 269 2.50 28.58 2.61
N TRP A 270 1.31 28.23 3.10
CA TRP A 270 0.30 29.22 3.46
C TRP A 270 0.75 30.12 4.62
N LEU A 271 1.36 29.55 5.66
CA LEU A 271 1.84 30.29 6.83
C LEU A 271 2.90 31.33 6.42
N TRP A 272 3.86 30.96 5.58
CA TRP A 272 4.94 31.82 5.11
C TRP A 272 4.45 32.94 4.20
N THR A 273 3.43 32.70 3.39
CA THR A 273 2.84 33.74 2.53
C THR A 273 1.85 34.63 3.29
N ARG A 274 1.35 34.18 4.44
CA ARG A 274 0.40 34.94 5.27
C ARG A 274 1.07 35.78 6.36
N LEU A 275 2.06 35.23 7.05
CA LEU A 275 2.78 35.92 8.14
C LEU A 275 4.07 36.60 7.67
N TYR A 276 4.62 36.15 6.54
CA TYR A 276 5.85 36.66 5.94
C TYR A 276 5.64 36.97 4.45
N ALA A 277 6.69 37.44 3.77
CA ALA A 277 6.68 37.68 2.32
C ALA A 277 7.07 36.44 1.51
N GLY A 278 6.86 35.22 2.05
CA GLY A 278 7.38 33.98 1.49
C GLY A 278 8.80 33.63 1.97
N VAL A 279 9.40 32.62 1.35
CA VAL A 279 10.74 32.10 1.68
C VAL A 279 11.62 32.15 0.44
N GLU A 280 12.76 32.84 0.52
CA GLU A 280 13.80 32.84 -0.51
C GLU A 280 15.02 32.07 0.02
N VAL A 281 15.38 30.96 -0.64
CA VAL A 281 16.52 30.13 -0.26
C VAL A 281 17.70 30.46 -1.17
N ARG A 282 18.84 30.83 -0.58
CA ARG A 282 20.06 31.14 -1.32
C ARG A 282 21.10 30.03 -1.11
N ASN A 283 21.89 29.76 -2.15
CA ASN A 283 23.04 28.84 -2.12
C ASN A 283 22.73 27.36 -1.82
N PHE A 284 21.47 26.93 -1.90
CA PHE A 284 21.09 25.53 -1.68
C PHE A 284 21.77 24.55 -2.65
N GLU A 285 22.05 25.02 -3.87
CA GLU A 285 22.87 24.36 -4.91
C GLU A 285 24.19 23.78 -4.37
N THR A 286 24.82 24.46 -3.42
CA THR A 286 26.10 24.03 -2.83
C THR A 286 25.90 22.79 -1.95
N ALA A 287 24.85 22.79 -1.13
CA ALA A 287 24.50 21.64 -0.29
C ALA A 287 24.07 20.45 -1.17
N ALA A 288 23.25 20.70 -2.21
CA ALA A 288 22.81 19.66 -3.14
C ALA A 288 23.97 18.96 -3.87
N ARG A 289 25.04 19.69 -4.18
CA ARG A 289 26.24 19.14 -4.84
C ARG A 289 27.08 18.25 -3.93
N ILE A 290 27.10 18.52 -2.62
CA ILE A 290 27.91 17.80 -1.63
C ILE A 290 27.16 16.56 -1.10
N ALA A 291 25.84 16.55 -1.17
CA ALA A 291 24.97 15.49 -0.65
C ALA A 291 25.28 14.06 -1.13
N PRO A 292 25.65 13.79 -2.41
CA PRO A 292 25.85 12.43 -2.87
C PRO A 292 26.96 11.70 -2.09
N GLY A 293 26.59 10.65 -1.34
CA GLY A 293 27.52 9.82 -0.59
C GLY A 293 27.99 10.40 0.74
N GLN A 294 27.40 11.50 1.21
CA GLN A 294 27.73 12.14 2.49
C GLN A 294 26.47 12.31 3.35
N GLU A 295 26.63 12.28 4.67
CA GLU A 295 25.56 12.62 5.60
C GLU A 295 25.63 14.12 5.92
N ILE A 296 24.57 14.87 5.59
CA ILE A 296 24.49 16.31 5.83
C ILE A 296 23.81 16.57 7.17
N VAL A 297 24.51 17.25 8.08
CA VAL A 297 23.95 17.74 9.34
C VAL A 297 23.61 19.22 9.19
N TYR A 298 22.32 19.54 9.22
CA TYR A 298 21.84 20.92 9.18
C TYR A 298 21.79 21.52 10.59
N LEU A 299 22.50 22.63 10.80
CA LEU A 299 22.56 23.34 12.08
C LEU A 299 21.87 24.71 11.96
N PRO A 300 20.62 24.85 12.43
CA PRO A 300 19.95 26.15 12.43
C PRO A 300 20.60 27.09 13.44
N CYS A 301 20.60 28.39 13.14
CA CYS A 301 21.13 29.42 14.05
C CYS A 301 20.24 29.70 15.28
N HIS A 302 19.07 29.04 15.41
CA HIS A 302 18.11 29.15 16.51
C HIS A 302 17.77 30.60 16.92
N ARG A 303 17.55 31.48 15.95
CA ARG A 303 17.10 32.85 16.19
C ARG A 303 15.61 32.94 16.49
N SER A 304 14.83 31.93 16.09
CA SER A 304 13.39 31.87 16.38
C SER A 304 12.88 30.45 16.57
N HIS A 305 11.71 30.32 17.21
CA HIS A 305 10.97 29.06 17.28
C HIS A 305 10.43 28.59 15.91
N ILE A 306 10.54 29.39 14.86
CA ILE A 306 10.10 29.04 13.51
C ILE A 306 11.24 28.36 12.72
N ASP A 307 12.49 28.51 13.16
CA ASP A 307 13.68 28.09 12.40
C ASP A 307 13.67 26.58 12.09
N TYR A 308 13.19 25.73 13.00
CA TYR A 308 13.10 24.29 12.76
C TYR A 308 11.98 23.92 11.79
N LEU A 309 10.87 24.66 11.79
CA LEU A 309 9.82 24.51 10.78
C LEU A 309 10.31 24.96 9.41
N LEU A 310 11.04 26.07 9.36
CA LEU A 310 11.63 26.62 8.14
C LEU A 310 12.68 25.67 7.55
N LEU A 311 13.58 25.15 8.39
CA LEU A 311 14.61 24.20 7.94
C LEU A 311 13.97 22.93 7.37
N SER A 312 13.00 22.36 8.09
CA SER A 312 12.26 21.17 7.63
C SER A 312 11.49 21.44 6.33
N TYR A 313 10.96 22.67 6.17
CA TYR A 313 10.26 23.11 4.97
C TYR A 313 11.18 23.29 3.75
N VAL A 314 12.39 23.80 3.96
CA VAL A 314 13.36 24.07 2.89
C VAL A 314 14.07 22.80 2.41
N VAL A 315 14.30 21.85 3.32
CA VAL A 315 15.01 20.59 3.00
C VAL A 315 14.10 19.56 2.33
N TYR A 316 12.78 19.63 2.55
CA TYR A 316 11.79 18.76 1.91
C TYR A 316 11.52 19.15 0.46
#